data_AF-A0A1C3NYU9-F1
#
_entry.id   AF-A0A1C3NYU9-F1
#
_cell.length_a   1.000
_cell.length_b   1.000
_cell.length_c   1.000
_cell.angle_alpha   90.00
_cell.angle_beta   90.00
_cell.angle_gamma   90.00
#
_symmetry.space_group_name_H-M   'P 1'
#
loop_
_entity.id
_entity.type
_entity.pdbx_description
1 polymer ?
#
loop_
_entity_poly.entity_id
_entity_poly.type
_entity_poly.pdbx_seq_one_letter_code
_entity_poly.pdbx_strand_id
1 'polypeptide(L)'
;MGSCVATKQSVDTSIHAVPVVRCDRPHWAEVLGYPVLYEPDTPWPGDNVVYAAAEAACRKVAANRSLPANFRFNVNWPARDWWQDPKKRIYAVCLASRADGQQFTGGLT
;
A
#
# COMPACT_ATOMS: atom_id res chain seq x y z
N MET A 1 -6.55 -15.00 -1.42
CA MET A 1 -5.64 -14.69 -2.54
C MET A 1 -5.47 -13.18 -2.57
N GLY A 2 -4.27 -12.69 -2.20
CA GLY A 2 -3.97 -11.26 -2.14
C GLY A 2 -3.89 -10.62 -3.52
N SER A 3 -3.93 -9.28 -3.57
CA SER A 3 -3.63 -8.52 -4.79
C SER A 3 -2.11 -8.30 -4.87
N CYS A 4 -1.44 -8.88 -5.86
CA CYS A 4 0.01 -8.80 -6.01
C CYS A 4 0.40 -7.86 -7.16
N VAL A 5 1.41 -7.02 -6.96
CA VAL A 5 1.86 -5.98 -7.88
C VAL A 5 3.05 -6.46 -8.70
N ALA A 6 2.92 -6.46 -10.04
CA ALA A 6 3.92 -7.07 -10.92
C ALA A 6 5.30 -6.40 -10.85
N THR A 7 5.39 -5.07 -10.87
CA THR A 7 6.68 -4.34 -10.85
C THR A 7 6.62 -3.07 -10.00
N LYS A 8 7.77 -2.66 -9.44
CA LYS A 8 7.95 -1.39 -8.73
C LYS A 8 7.65 -0.20 -9.65
N GLN A 9 8.08 -0.29 -10.90
CA GLN A 9 7.97 0.75 -11.92
C GLN A 9 6.52 1.07 -12.28
N SER A 10 5.61 0.10 -12.16
CA SER A 10 4.18 0.33 -12.36
C SER A 10 3.52 1.09 -11.21
N VAL A 11 4.08 1.03 -9.99
CA VAL A 11 3.65 1.89 -8.87
C VAL A 11 4.16 3.31 -9.07
N ASP A 12 5.37 3.46 -9.61
CA ASP A 12 6.01 4.75 -9.82
C ASP A 12 5.45 5.53 -11.04
N THR A 13 4.89 4.85 -12.05
CA THR A 13 4.44 5.47 -13.33
C THR A 13 2.95 5.89 -13.31
N SER A 14 2.07 5.13 -12.65
CA SER A 14 0.67 5.49 -12.43
C SER A 14 0.06 4.63 -11.34
N ILE A 15 -0.28 5.25 -10.20
CA ILE A 15 -0.89 4.54 -9.07
C ILE A 15 -2.26 3.94 -9.41
N HIS A 16 -2.90 4.42 -10.48
CA HIS A 16 -4.19 3.95 -10.98
C HIS A 16 -4.06 2.77 -11.94
N ALA A 17 -2.85 2.49 -12.42
CA ALA A 17 -2.56 1.43 -13.39
C ALA A 17 -1.50 0.47 -12.85
N VAL A 18 -1.54 0.16 -11.55
CA VAL A 18 -0.70 -0.87 -10.95
C VAL A 18 -1.21 -2.24 -11.44
N PRO A 19 -0.49 -2.95 -12.32
CA PRO A 19 -0.93 -4.24 -12.84
C PRO A 19 -0.92 -5.24 -11.69
N VAL A 20 -2.13 -5.63 -11.28
CA VAL A 20 -2.35 -6.69 -10.31
C VAL A 20 -2.22 -8.03 -11.01
N VAL A 21 -1.30 -8.87 -10.55
CA VAL A 21 -1.10 -10.25 -10.97
C VAL A 21 -1.54 -11.20 -9.85
N ARG A 22 -1.81 -12.45 -10.22
CA ARG A 22 -1.96 -13.52 -9.23
C ARG A 22 -0.62 -13.71 -8.50
N CYS A 23 -0.67 -13.91 -7.19
CA CYS A 23 0.53 -14.06 -6.35
C CYS A 23 1.34 -15.35 -6.66
N ASP A 24 0.75 -16.34 -7.34
CA ASP A 24 1.47 -17.51 -7.85
C ASP A 24 2.30 -17.25 -9.12
N ARG A 25 2.35 -15.98 -9.58
CA ARG A 25 3.26 -15.49 -10.59
C ARG A 25 4.33 -14.61 -9.95
N PRO A 26 5.53 -14.48 -10.56
CA PRO A 26 6.53 -13.53 -10.09
C PRO A 26 5.96 -12.11 -9.97
N HIS A 27 6.15 -11.49 -8.80
CA HIS A 27 5.66 -10.15 -8.51
C HIS A 27 6.61 -9.41 -7.56
N TRP A 28 6.56 -8.08 -7.60
CA TRP A 28 7.42 -7.23 -6.78
C TRP A 28 6.89 -7.04 -5.36
N ALA A 29 5.58 -6.85 -5.21
CA ALA A 29 4.98 -6.61 -3.92
C ALA A 29 3.60 -7.26 -3.77
N GLU A 30 3.19 -7.54 -2.54
CA GLU A 30 1.84 -7.98 -2.20
C GLU A 30 1.12 -6.89 -1.39
N VAL A 31 -0.15 -6.63 -1.71
CA VAL A 31 -1.00 -5.75 -0.90
C VAL A 31 -1.35 -6.45 0.41
N LEU A 32 -0.89 -5.86 1.51
CA LEU A 32 -1.22 -6.29 2.86
C LEU A 32 -2.59 -5.80 3.31
N GLY A 33 -3.02 -4.62 2.87
CA GLY A 33 -4.33 -4.07 3.18
C GLY A 33 -4.51 -2.60 2.84
N TYR A 34 -5.72 -2.12 3.13
CA TYR A 34 -6.20 -0.76 2.85
C TYR A 34 -6.72 -0.09 4.12
N PRO A 35 -5.87 0.24 5.12
CA PRO A 35 -6.35 0.86 6.34
C PRO A 35 -6.96 2.25 6.04
N VAL A 36 -8.15 2.48 6.57
CA VAL A 36 -8.81 3.79 6.57
C VAL A 36 -8.02 4.72 7.48
N LEU A 37 -7.66 5.90 6.97
CA LEU A 37 -6.98 6.96 7.70
C LEU A 37 -7.94 8.06 8.16
N TYR A 38 -8.90 8.40 7.30
CA TYR A 38 -9.85 9.49 7.54
C TYR A 38 -11.25 9.09 7.07
N GLU A 39 -12.25 9.44 7.86
CA GLU A 39 -13.67 9.27 7.50
C GLU A 39 -14.10 10.36 6.49
N PRO A 40 -15.25 10.18 5.81
CA PRO A 40 -15.84 11.21 4.95
C PRO A 40 -15.93 12.57 5.66
N ASP A 41 -15.94 13.64 4.87
CA ASP A 41 -15.98 15.03 5.35
C ASP A 41 -14.80 15.50 6.22
N THR A 42 -13.78 14.66 6.46
CA THR A 42 -12.58 15.09 7.18
C THR A 42 -11.77 16.08 6.33
N PRO A 43 -11.49 17.31 6.78
CA PRO A 43 -10.69 18.27 6.01
C PRO A 43 -9.26 17.78 5.78
N TRP A 44 -8.63 18.21 4.67
CA TRP A 44 -7.24 17.88 4.38
C TRP A 44 -6.30 18.44 5.46
N PRO A 45 -5.58 17.58 6.22
CA PRO A 45 -4.79 18.03 7.36
C PRO A 45 -3.35 18.46 6.99
N GLY A 46 -2.98 18.41 5.70
CA GLY A 46 -1.63 18.67 5.21
C GLY A 46 -0.84 17.40 4.93
N ASP A 47 0.08 17.45 3.95
CA ASP A 47 0.84 16.29 3.46
C ASP A 47 1.57 15.55 4.60
N ASN A 48 2.28 16.29 5.46
CA ASN A 48 3.04 15.70 6.55
C ASN A 48 2.18 14.87 7.51
N VAL A 49 0.97 15.34 7.82
CA VAL A 49 0.05 14.64 8.71
C VAL A 49 -0.48 13.37 8.05
N VAL A 50 -0.83 13.46 6.77
CA VAL A 50 -1.31 12.32 5.98
C VAL A 50 -0.22 11.26 5.82
N TYR A 51 1.01 11.67 5.54
CA TYR A 51 2.12 10.75 5.32
C TYR A 51 2.48 9.99 6.60
N ALA A 52 2.52 10.69 7.74
CA ALA A 52 2.74 10.09 9.05
C ALA A 52 1.62 9.12 9.43
N ALA A 53 0.35 9.49 9.19
CA ALA A 53 -0.80 8.63 9.47
C ALA A 53 -0.76 7.34 8.64
N ALA A 54 -0.48 7.46 7.34
CA ALA A 54 -0.37 6.32 6.43
C ALA A 54 0.78 5.39 6.84
N GLU A 55 1.95 5.94 7.18
CA GLU A 55 3.10 5.14 7.60
C GLU A 55 2.81 4.39 8.91
N ALA A 56 2.23 5.07 9.90
CA ALA A 56 1.84 4.44 11.16
C ALA A 56 0.82 3.30 10.94
N ALA A 57 -0.18 3.53 10.10
CA ALA A 57 -1.19 2.53 9.76
C ALA A 57 -0.57 1.31 9.06
N CYS A 58 0.28 1.53 8.05
CA CYS A 58 0.93 0.44 7.33
C CYS A 58 1.96 -0.32 8.17
N ARG A 59 2.65 0.36 9.08
CA ARG A 59 3.53 -0.29 10.06
C ARG A 59 2.74 -1.25 10.96
N LYS A 60 1.56 -0.85 11.42
CA LYS A 60 0.66 -1.72 12.21
C LYS A 60 0.17 -2.91 11.39
N VAL A 61 -0.22 -2.69 10.12
CA VAL A 61 -0.62 -3.78 9.21
C VAL A 61 0.53 -4.77 9.00
N ALA A 62 1.75 -4.28 8.75
CA ALA A 62 2.94 -5.11 8.56
C ALA A 62 3.27 -5.94 9.82
N ALA A 63 3.21 -5.32 11.00
CA ALA A 63 3.42 -6.01 12.28
C ALA A 63 2.40 -7.14 12.49
N ASN A 64 1.11 -6.88 12.21
CA ASN A 64 0.05 -7.88 12.32
C ASN A 64 0.22 -9.06 11.35
N ARG A 65 0.93 -8.86 10.23
CA ARG A 65 1.22 -9.90 9.24
C ARG A 65 2.51 -10.67 9.51
N SER A 66 3.25 -10.33 10.56
CA SER A 66 4.53 -10.98 10.92
C SER A 66 5.46 -11.13 9.71
N LEU A 67 5.68 -10.03 8.98
CA LEU A 67 6.48 -10.06 7.75
C LEU A 67 7.85 -10.71 8.00
N PRO A 68 8.30 -11.63 7.13
CA PRO A 68 9.62 -12.22 7.24
C PRO A 68 10.72 -11.15 7.19
N ALA A 69 11.85 -11.40 7.86
CA ALA A 69 12.93 -10.43 8.01
C ALA A 69 13.55 -9.94 6.69
N ASN A 70 13.44 -10.73 5.61
CA ASN A 70 13.90 -10.35 4.27
C ASN A 70 12.87 -9.54 3.47
N PHE A 71 11.76 -9.12 4.09
CA PHE A 71 10.74 -8.26 3.50
C PHE A 71 10.71 -6.89 4.19
N ARG A 72 10.24 -5.89 3.46
CA ARG A 72 9.93 -4.56 3.97
C ARG A 72 8.51 -4.18 3.59
N PHE A 73 7.88 -3.33 4.39
CA PHE A 73 6.64 -2.70 3.98
C PHE A 73 6.93 -1.47 3.10
N ASN A 74 6.00 -1.16 2.22
CA ASN A 74 5.97 0.07 1.42
C ASN A 74 4.59 0.71 1.62
N VAL A 75 4.55 2.04 1.54
CA VAL A 75 3.33 2.82 1.73
C VAL A 75 3.00 3.50 0.40
N ASN A 76 1.78 3.35 -0.07
CA ASN A 76 1.22 4.24 -1.06
C ASN A 76 0.30 5.23 -0.35
N TRP A 77 0.68 6.51 -0.38
CA TRP A 77 -0.03 7.58 0.30
C TRP A 77 -1.24 8.03 -0.52
N PRO A 78 -2.37 8.35 0.14
CA PRO A 78 -3.47 8.99 -0.55
C PRO A 78 -3.03 10.37 -1.05
N ALA A 79 -3.37 10.68 -2.30
CA ALA A 79 -3.10 11.97 -2.89
C ALA A 79 -4.15 13.00 -2.46
N ARG A 80 -3.77 14.29 -2.49
CA ARG A 80 -4.62 15.40 -2.02
C ARG A 80 -5.94 15.51 -2.78
N ASP A 81 -5.97 15.13 -4.05
CA ASP A 81 -7.16 15.11 -4.89
C ASP A 81 -8.26 14.16 -4.37
N TRP A 82 -7.93 13.19 -3.52
CA TRP A 82 -8.92 12.31 -2.91
C TRP A 82 -9.89 13.05 -1.97
N TRP A 83 -9.49 14.23 -1.46
CA TRP A 83 -10.35 15.10 -0.67
C TRP A 83 -11.33 15.94 -1.50
N GLN A 84 -11.32 15.82 -2.84
CA GLN A 84 -12.30 16.49 -3.70
C GLN A 84 -13.68 15.81 -3.65
N ASP A 85 -13.75 14.55 -3.19
CA ASP A 85 -14.99 13.80 -3.02
C ASP A 85 -15.27 13.62 -1.53
N PRO A 86 -16.13 14.46 -0.92
CA PRO A 86 -16.36 14.45 0.52
C PRO A 86 -17.01 13.15 1.02
N LYS A 87 -17.58 12.34 0.13
CA LYS A 87 -18.26 11.08 0.48
C LYS A 87 -17.32 9.89 0.63
N LYS A 88 -16.05 10.03 0.27
CA LYS A 88 -15.08 8.93 0.28
C LYS A 88 -14.27 8.90 1.55
N ARG A 89 -14.13 7.69 2.09
CA ARG A 89 -13.07 7.39 3.07
C ARG A 89 -11.72 7.49 2.40
N ILE A 90 -10.76 8.05 3.13
CA ILE A 90 -9.38 8.10 2.70
C ILE A 90 -8.64 6.93 3.33
N TYR A 91 -7.88 6.19 2.53
CA TYR A 91 -7.10 5.03 2.96
C TYR A 91 -5.68 5.09 2.43
N ALA A 92 -4.76 4.37 3.07
CA ALA A 92 -3.44 4.07 2.50
C ALA A 92 -3.46 2.69 1.83
N VAL A 93 -2.56 2.44 0.89
CA VAL A 93 -2.28 1.07 0.42
C VAL A 93 -0.99 0.59 1.04
N CYS A 94 -1.07 -0.48 1.82
CA CYS A 94 0.09 -1.08 2.47
C CYS A 94 0.57 -2.28 1.66
N LEU A 95 1.84 -2.28 1.29
CA LEU A 95 2.45 -3.28 0.42
C LEU A 95 3.61 -3.95 1.16
N ALA A 96 3.94 -5.20 0.85
CA ALA A 96 5.20 -5.83 1.23
C ALA A 96 5.98 -6.25 -0.01
N SER A 97 7.28 -5.96 -0.03
CA SER A 97 8.20 -6.41 -1.06
C SER A 97 9.43 -7.03 -0.41
N ARG A 98 10.20 -7.84 -1.15
CA ARG A 98 11.53 -8.23 -0.68
C ARG A 98 12.41 -7.00 -0.44
N ALA A 99 13.24 -7.05 0.60
CA ALA A 99 14.15 -5.97 0.97
C ALA A 99 15.25 -5.74 -0.08
N ASP A 100 15.66 -6.81 -0.78
CA ASP A 100 16.60 -6.78 -1.91
C ASP A 100 15.97 -6.31 -3.24
N GLY A 101 14.66 -6.03 -3.25
CA GLY A 101 13.94 -5.56 -4.43
C GLY A 101 13.68 -6.62 -5.50
N GLN A 102 14.08 -7.87 -5.29
CA GLN A 102 13.79 -8.95 -6.22
C GLN A 102 12.31 -9.33 -6.19
N GLN A 103 11.82 -9.89 -7.30
CA GLN A 103 10.49 -10.51 -7.32
C GLN A 103 10.46 -11.78 -6.46
N PHE A 104 9.25 -12.17 -6.07
CA PHE A 104 8.96 -13.43 -5.40
C PHE A 104 7.69 -14.07 -5.98
N THR A 105 7.45 -15.32 -5.61
CA THR A 105 6.25 -16.09 -6.00
C THR A 105 5.66 -16.73 -4.75
N GLY A 106 4.33 -16.83 -4.70
CA GLY A 106 3.58 -17.24 -3.50
C GLY A 106 3.01 -16.04 -2.74
N GLY A 107 2.00 -16.28 -1.90
CA GLY A 107 1.45 -15.25 -1.02
C GLY A 107 2.17 -15.17 0.31
N LEU A 108 2.17 -14.00 0.92
CA LEU A 108 2.60 -13.71 2.28
C LEU A 108 1.48 -13.94 3.31
N THR A 109 0.33 -14.47 2.87
CA THR A 109 -0.85 -14.83 3.68
C THR A 109 -1.41 -16.18 3.30
#